data_AF-A0A4R5A2F4-F1
#
_entry.id   AF-A0A4R5A2F4-F1
#
_cell.length_a   1.000
_cell.length_b   1.000
_cell.length_c   1.000
_cell.angle_alpha   90.00
_cell.angle_beta   90.00
_cell.angle_gamma   90.00
#
_symmetry.space_group_name_H-M   'P 1'
#
loop_
_entity.id
_entity.type
_entity.pdbx_description
1 polymer ?
#
loop_
_entity_poly.entity_id
_entity_poly.type
_entity_poly.pdbx_seq_one_letter_code
_entity_poly.pdbx_strand_id
1 'polypeptide(L)'
;MTPYDADAGAVTITFDAGRPVAVDGETVTVAEALLLTGQLARAHGLVDDGASVLAAGAAVVSAARRELAADTGAVRVTLRLGLNRQQRVA
;
A
#
# COMPACT_ATOMS: atom_id res chain seq x y z
N MET A 1 23.29 -0.05 16.63
CA MET A 1 22.19 0.93 16.63
C MET A 1 21.44 0.79 15.33
N THR A 2 20.37 0.02 15.29
CA THR A 2 19.49 -0.11 14.13
C THR A 2 18.25 0.75 14.36
N PRO A 3 18.07 1.88 13.67
CA PRO A 3 16.77 2.53 13.65
C PRO A 3 15.92 1.79 12.62
N TYR A 4 15.42 0.61 12.98
CA TYR A 4 14.38 -0.08 12.20
C TYR A 4 13.14 -0.21 13.09
N ASP A 5 12.72 0.93 13.61
CA ASP A 5 11.47 1.11 14.37
C ASP A 5 10.67 2.23 13.71
N ALA A 6 10.39 2.05 12.42
CA ALA A 6 9.46 2.87 11.67
C ALA A 6 8.36 1.95 11.15
N ASP A 7 7.31 1.77 11.95
CA ASP A 7 6.04 1.18 11.53
C ASP A 7 6.12 -0.20 10.86
N ALA A 8 6.06 -1.27 11.66
CA ALA A 8 5.90 -2.66 11.18
C ALA A 8 4.53 -2.92 10.50
N GLY A 9 4.11 -2.04 9.60
CA GLY A 9 2.80 -2.01 8.97
C GLY A 9 2.55 -0.68 8.27
N ALA A 10 3.55 0.00 7.72
CA ALA A 10 3.35 1.10 6.79
C ALA A 10 4.26 0.96 5.57
N VAL A 11 3.77 1.42 4.41
CA VAL A 11 4.50 1.42 3.14
C VAL A 11 4.38 2.79 2.49
N THR A 12 5.47 3.32 1.97
CA THR A 12 5.48 4.58 1.23
C THR A 12 5.41 4.29 -0.27
N ILE A 13 4.42 4.85 -0.96
CA ILE A 13 4.26 4.69 -2.41
C ILE A 13 4.48 6.05 -3.06
N THR A 14 5.46 6.12 -3.96
CA THR A 14 5.73 7.31 -4.77
C THR A 14 5.06 7.17 -6.12
N PHE A 15 4.32 8.20 -6.51
CA PHE A 15 3.67 8.32 -7.80
C PHE A 15 4.36 9.37 -8.66
N ASP A 16 4.40 9.11 -9.96
CA ASP A 16 4.68 10.09 -11.00
C ASP A 16 3.63 9.99 -12.12
N ALA A 17 3.03 11.12 -12.48
CA ALA A 17 1.91 11.19 -13.44
C ALA A 17 0.80 10.15 -13.15
N GLY A 18 0.47 9.96 -11.87
CA GLY A 18 -0.53 9.03 -11.37
C GLY A 18 -0.13 7.56 -11.38
N ARG A 19 1.11 7.22 -11.77
CA ARG A 19 1.64 5.85 -11.80
C ARG A 19 2.58 5.60 -10.63
N PRO A 20 2.48 4.45 -9.93
CA PRO A 20 3.47 4.12 -8.91
C PRO A 20 4.83 3.90 -9.60
N VAL A 21 5.85 4.58 -9.10
CA VAL A 21 7.23 4.52 -9.61
C VAL A 21 8.24 4.08 -8.55
N ALA A 22 7.91 4.21 -7.26
CA ALA A 22 8.74 3.68 -6.18
C ALA A 22 7.91 3.19 -4.98
N VAL A 23 8.45 2.20 -4.26
CA VAL A 23 7.94 1.70 -2.99
C VAL A 23 9.06 1.79 -1.96
N ASP A 24 8.82 2.46 -0.84
CA ASP A 24 9.80 2.76 0.22
C ASP A 24 11.13 3.35 -0.30
N GLY A 25 11.02 4.14 -1.38
CA GLY A 25 12.16 4.80 -2.03
C GLY A 25 12.89 3.96 -3.07
N GLU A 26 12.53 2.69 -3.25
CA GLU A 26 13.08 1.82 -4.29
C GLU A 26 12.25 1.92 -5.57
N THR A 27 12.89 2.20 -6.71
CA THR A 27 12.23 2.27 -8.01
C THR A 27 11.69 0.91 -8.42
N VAL A 28 10.43 0.87 -8.83
CA VAL A 28 9.73 -0.36 -9.22
C VAL A 28 8.90 -0.16 -10.48
N THR A 29 8.64 -1.25 -11.19
CA THR A 29 7.58 -1.30 -12.19
C THR A 29 6.20 -1.28 -11.52
N VAL A 30 5.16 -0.96 -12.29
CA VAL A 30 3.77 -1.04 -11.80
C VAL A 30 3.42 -2.45 -11.32
N ALA A 31 3.89 -3.49 -12.02
CA ALA A 31 3.63 -4.88 -11.64
C ALA A 31 4.29 -5.23 -10.30
N GLU A 32 5.52 -4.80 -10.08
CA GLU A 32 6.23 -4.99 -8.80
C GLU A 32 5.57 -4.20 -7.67
N ALA A 33 5.16 -2.95 -7.91
CA ALA A 33 4.42 -2.17 -6.92
C ALA A 33 3.14 -2.89 -6.47
N LEU A 34 2.37 -3.45 -7.41
CA LEU A 34 1.16 -4.23 -7.11
C LEU A 34 1.48 -5.53 -6.36
N LEU A 35 2.54 -6.23 -6.74
CA LEU A 35 2.93 -7.48 -6.09
C LEU A 35 3.39 -7.23 -4.65
N LEU A 36 4.28 -6.27 -4.44
CA LEU A 36 4.84 -5.91 -3.12
C LEU A 36 3.74 -5.44 -2.18
N THR A 37 2.92 -4.48 -2.61
CA THR A 37 1.81 -3.96 -1.78
C THR A 37 0.76 -5.03 -1.51
N GLY A 38 0.52 -5.95 -2.44
CA GLY A 38 -0.39 -7.07 -2.27
C GLY A 38 0.13 -8.12 -1.28
N GLN A 39 1.41 -8.48 -1.36
CA GLN A 39 2.06 -9.37 -0.40
C GLN A 39 2.04 -8.77 1.00
N LEU A 40 2.32 -7.47 1.10
CA LEU A 40 2.28 -6.75 2.36
C LEU A 40 0.85 -6.69 2.93
N ALA A 41 -0.15 -6.40 2.09
CA ALA A 41 -1.55 -6.45 2.51
C ALA A 41 -1.97 -7.82 3.06
N ARG A 42 -1.50 -8.92 2.46
CA ARG A 42 -1.71 -10.28 2.96
C ARG A 42 -0.97 -10.54 4.27
N ALA A 43 0.30 -10.16 4.36
CA ALA A 43 1.09 -10.31 5.58
C ALA A 43 0.46 -9.58 6.77
N HIS A 44 -0.23 -8.47 6.50
CA HIS A 44 -0.99 -7.70 7.49
C HIS A 44 -2.48 -8.07 7.58
N GLY A 45 -2.92 -9.19 6.99
CA GLY A 45 -4.29 -9.70 7.13
C GLY A 45 -5.38 -8.77 6.60
N LEU A 46 -5.07 -7.91 5.64
CA LEU A 46 -6.04 -6.97 5.05
C LEU A 46 -6.96 -7.63 4.01
N VAL A 47 -6.59 -8.83 3.54
CA VAL A 47 -7.35 -9.64 2.59
C VAL A 47 -7.32 -11.10 3.01
N ASP A 48 -8.35 -11.87 2.63
CA ASP A 48 -8.45 -13.30 2.91
C ASP A 48 -7.39 -14.13 2.17
N ASP A 49 -7.09 -15.34 2.65
CA ASP A 49 -6.07 -16.22 2.07
C ASP A 49 -6.35 -16.66 0.62
N GLY A 50 -7.61 -16.64 0.21
CA GLY A 50 -8.03 -16.90 -1.18
C GLY A 50 -7.98 -15.67 -2.09
N ALA A 51 -7.69 -14.48 -1.57
CA ALA A 51 -7.67 -13.26 -2.36
C ALA A 51 -6.45 -13.19 -3.30
N SER A 52 -6.68 -12.68 -4.50
CA SER A 52 -5.61 -12.41 -5.46
C SER A 52 -4.65 -11.36 -4.89
N VAL A 53 -3.36 -11.69 -4.84
CA VAL A 53 -2.30 -10.78 -4.40
C VAL A 53 -2.31 -9.48 -5.21
N LEU A 54 -2.50 -9.58 -6.53
CA LEU A 54 -2.54 -8.41 -7.40
C LEU A 54 -3.78 -7.54 -7.15
N ALA A 55 -4.93 -8.15 -6.84
CA ALA A 55 -6.14 -7.41 -6.50
C ALA A 55 -5.97 -6.66 -5.15
N ALA A 56 -5.34 -7.30 -4.17
CA ALA A 56 -5.00 -6.69 -2.89
C ALA A 56 -4.05 -5.50 -3.07
N GLY A 57 -2.99 -5.67 -3.87
CA GLY A 57 -2.06 -4.59 -4.17
C GLY A 57 -2.71 -3.43 -4.92
N ALA A 58 -3.57 -3.74 -5.90
CA ALA A 58 -4.33 -2.72 -6.62
C ALA A 58 -5.22 -1.90 -5.68
N ALA A 59 -5.85 -2.53 -4.68
CA ALA A 59 -6.65 -1.83 -3.68
C ALA A 59 -5.80 -0.89 -2.82
N VAL A 60 -4.62 -1.33 -2.38
CA VAL A 60 -3.66 -0.49 -1.61
C VAL A 60 -3.16 0.69 -2.43
N VAL A 61 -2.68 0.45 -3.66
CA VAL A 61 -2.19 1.50 -4.57
C VAL A 61 -3.32 2.49 -4.90
N SER A 62 -4.54 2.00 -5.12
CA SER A 62 -5.70 2.87 -5.38
C SER A 62 -6.09 3.72 -4.17
N ALA A 63 -5.98 3.18 -2.96
CA ALA A 63 -6.20 3.95 -1.73
C ALA A 63 -5.15 5.05 -1.59
N ALA A 64 -3.87 4.71 -1.75
CA ALA A 64 -2.77 5.68 -1.73
C ALA A 64 -2.96 6.78 -2.78
N ARG A 65 -3.39 6.40 -3.99
CA ARG A 65 -3.62 7.36 -5.08
C ARG A 65 -4.73 8.36 -4.76
N ARG A 66 -5.79 7.93 -4.06
CA ARG A 66 -6.90 8.80 -3.62
C ARG A 66 -6.48 9.79 -2.52
N GLU A 67 -5.50 9.44 -1.70
CA GLU A 67 -4.95 10.33 -0.68
C GLU A 67 -4.01 11.38 -1.28
N LEU A 68 -3.39 11.08 -2.42
CA LEU A 68 -2.53 12.02 -3.12
C LEU A 68 -3.36 13.09 -3.86
N ALA A 69 -3.31 14.33 -3.37
CA ALA A 69 -4.02 15.47 -3.96
C ALA A 69 -3.46 15.93 -5.33
N ALA A 70 -2.21 15.58 -5.64
CA ALA A 70 -1.53 15.90 -6.89
C ALA A 70 -1.31 14.62 -7.74
N ASP A 71 -0.85 14.77 -8.98
CA ASP A 71 -0.54 13.61 -9.83
C ASP A 71 0.82 12.99 -9.54
N THR A 72 1.70 13.73 -8.88
CA THR A 72 3.06 13.30 -8.51
C THR A 72 3.30 13.58 -7.03
N GLY A 73 3.92 12.65 -6.33
CA GLY A 73 4.23 12.76 -4.90
C GLY A 73 4.24 11.41 -4.19
N ALA A 74 4.56 11.41 -2.90
CA ALA A 74 4.65 10.19 -2.08
C ALA A 74 3.56 10.16 -1.01
N VAL A 75 2.96 8.99 -0.80
CA VAL A 75 1.95 8.74 0.23
C VAL A 75 2.40 7.60 1.13
N ARG A 76 2.31 7.80 2.45
CA ARG A 76 2.57 6.76 3.45
C ARG A 76 1.26 6.07 3.80
N VAL A 77 1.10 4.82 3.36
CA VAL A 77 -0.07 4.00 3.66
C VAL A 77 0.19 3.18 4.91
N THR A 78 -0.68 3.28 5.91
CA THR A 78 -0.62 2.42 7.10
C THR A 78 -1.51 1.19 6.92
N LEU A 79 -0.89 0.01 6.96
CA LEU A 79 -1.47 -1.33 6.88
C LEU A 79 -1.67 -1.89 8.30
N ARG A 80 -2.71 -1.43 8.99
CA ARG A 80 -3.10 -1.95 10.32
C ARG A 80 -4.19 -3.01 10.19
N LEU A 81 -4.00 -4.16 10.86
CA LEU A 81 -5.08 -5.11 11.15
C LEU A 81 -6.23 -4.36 11.85
N GLY A 82 -7.43 -4.35 11.26
CA GLY A 82 -8.67 -4.07 12.00
C GLY A 82 -9.55 -2.89 11.56
N LEU A 83 -9.17 -2.06 10.58
CA LEU A 83 -10.05 -0.95 10.15
C LEU A 83 -11.16 -1.34 9.15
N ASN A 84 -11.16 -2.57 8.64
CA ASN A 84 -12.21 -3.07 7.74
C ASN A 84 -13.57 -3.36 8.43
N ARG A 85 -13.67 -3.30 9.77
CA ARG A 85 -14.97 -3.42 10.49
C ARG A 85 -15.66 -2.09 10.79
N GLN A 86 -14.96 -0.95 10.80
CA GLN A 86 -15.54 0.32 11.28
C GLN A 86 -16.10 1.22 10.18
N GLN A 87 -16.02 0.83 8.90
CA GLN A 87 -16.64 1.58 7.80
C GLN A 87 -17.91 0.91 7.20
N ARG A 88 -18.47 -0.11 7.87
CA ARG A 88 -19.75 -0.74 7.48
C ARG A 88 -20.92 -0.46 8.45
N VAL A 89 -20.95 0.73 9.05
CA VAL A 89 -22.14 1.24 9.74
C VAL A 89 -22.23 2.75 9.57
N ALA A 90 -22.97 3.15 8.54
CA ALA A 90 -23.78 4.37 8.51
C ALA A 90 -25.07 4.01 7.77
#